data_AF-A0A934ACB8-F1
#
_entry.id   AF-A0A934ACB8-F1
#
_cell.length_a   1.000
_cell.length_b   1.000
_cell.length_c   1.000
_cell.angle_alpha   90.00
_cell.angle_beta   90.00
_cell.angle_gamma   90.00
#
_symmetry.space_group_name_H-M   'P 1'
#
loop_
_entity.id
_entity.type
_entity.pdbx_description
1 polymer ?
#
loop_
_entity_poly.entity_id
_entity_poly.type
_entity_poly.pdbx_seq_one_letter_code
_entity_poly.pdbx_strand_id
1 'polypeptide(L)'
;MRYDQPLKFVLTEGAIIFEKDIVIDGTGEQVHYKIFEANEQLDTPRNSYGRAGLLIRTENAILENQLFGFETDPNGLYFFGEIICPGIAKAIRSGDESIVNLNRGGLDWRHDFGKNLDKASKNILEDLTKKRKEKTKANEEIKIDEPLEKMLDKLCKALGDLAKDELEETEPTPGEIQSFMMRPLVANIEPSTFKSLSVYAPEYLVDQEGTRVVSVVSSNNNIVIGEQNITLEKHKKYSGILKSAFKVSGKEEGQVSTITGKLGSLVATAEVRIGPQKKGKKHKRLSAGGGGIFTKVSPAIDDNPIQRFNHKPGGIIEIYVKFPGIDKYLGEDLSGAYKLEGKMMLGEILIEAFCRYVARKRGATSSSEIDQFMFEIDRLRKKCSRTVYDVIFTTNLDKILN
;
A
#
# COMPACT_ATOMS: atom_id res chain seq x y z
N MET A 1 25.75 -2.27 -20.27
CA MET A 1 25.14 -1.46 -19.20
C MET A 1 25.68 -1.96 -17.87
N ARG A 2 26.53 -1.17 -17.19
CA ARG A 2 26.84 -1.40 -15.78
C ARG A 2 25.75 -0.70 -14.99
N TYR A 3 25.04 -1.45 -14.14
CA TYR A 3 24.11 -0.87 -13.18
C TYR A 3 24.94 -0.33 -12.03
N ASP A 4 25.15 0.99 -11.97
CA ASP A 4 25.96 1.66 -10.94
C ASP A 4 25.20 1.87 -9.61
N GLN A 5 23.97 1.35 -9.50
CA GLN A 5 23.24 1.27 -8.23
C GLN A 5 23.07 -0.18 -7.80
N PRO A 6 23.39 -0.53 -6.54
CA PRO A 6 23.10 -1.85 -6.01
C PRO A 6 21.59 -2.09 -6.04
N LEU A 7 21.18 -3.26 -6.54
CA LEU A 7 19.81 -3.74 -6.44
C LEU A 7 19.40 -3.72 -4.96
N LYS A 8 18.38 -2.92 -4.62
CA LYS A 8 17.84 -2.83 -3.27
C LYS A 8 16.46 -3.47 -3.24
N PHE A 9 16.34 -4.57 -2.51
CA PHE A 9 15.06 -5.20 -2.23
C PHE A 9 14.34 -4.41 -1.12
N VAL A 10 13.07 -4.07 -1.35
CA VAL A 10 12.20 -3.48 -0.32
C VAL A 10 11.50 -4.63 0.38
N LEU A 11 11.71 -4.73 1.70
CA LEU A 11 11.09 -5.77 2.50
C LEU A 11 9.57 -5.56 2.56
N THR A 12 8.83 -6.66 2.52
CA THR A 12 7.39 -6.66 2.75
C THR A 12 7.10 -6.25 4.19
N GLU A 13 6.23 -5.26 4.37
CA GLU A 13 5.76 -4.85 5.70
C GLU A 13 4.63 -5.76 6.19
N GLY A 14 4.71 -6.19 7.45
CA GLY A 14 3.69 -7.03 8.07
C GLY A 14 3.89 -7.24 9.56
N ALA A 15 2.85 -7.73 10.23
CA ALA A 15 2.88 -8.04 11.66
C ALA A 15 3.18 -9.52 11.88
N ILE A 16 3.99 -9.86 12.89
CA ILE A 16 4.21 -11.25 13.29
C ILE A 16 2.91 -11.79 13.89
N ILE A 17 2.37 -12.84 13.29
CA ILE A 17 1.13 -13.50 13.75
C ILE A 17 1.38 -14.89 14.33
N PHE A 18 2.54 -15.48 14.03
CA PHE A 18 2.93 -16.80 14.52
C PHE A 18 4.45 -16.90 14.58
N GLU A 19 5.00 -17.09 15.77
CA GLU A 19 6.43 -17.34 15.99
C GLU A 19 6.61 -18.40 17.07
N LYS A 20 6.97 -19.63 16.68
CA LYS A 20 7.07 -20.79 17.59
C LYS A 20 8.03 -21.83 17.03
N ASP A 21 8.68 -22.54 17.95
CA ASP A 21 9.35 -23.80 17.64
C ASP A 21 8.35 -24.96 17.70
N ILE A 22 8.41 -25.83 16.69
CA ILE A 22 7.55 -27.01 16.58
C ILE A 22 8.44 -28.23 16.32
N VAL A 23 8.16 -29.31 17.03
CA VAL A 23 8.79 -30.61 16.77
C VAL A 23 8.00 -31.28 15.66
N ILE A 24 8.67 -31.66 14.57
CA ILE A 24 8.05 -32.34 13.44
C ILE A 24 7.83 -33.81 13.80
N ASP A 25 6.55 -34.17 13.90
CA ASP A 25 6.09 -35.53 14.19
C ASP A 25 6.80 -36.57 13.29
N GLY A 26 7.11 -37.72 13.86
CA GLY A 26 7.79 -38.83 13.16
C GLY A 26 9.29 -38.64 12.95
N THR A 27 9.82 -37.42 13.00
CA THR A 27 11.27 -37.15 12.85
C THR A 27 11.93 -36.68 14.15
N GLY A 28 11.17 -36.00 15.03
CA GLY A 28 11.71 -35.41 16.26
C GLY A 28 12.56 -34.15 16.02
N GLU A 29 12.66 -33.69 14.78
CA GLU A 29 13.43 -32.51 14.41
C GLU A 29 12.66 -31.23 14.79
N GLN A 30 13.37 -30.28 15.40
CA GLN A 30 12.81 -28.99 15.80
C GLN A 30 12.90 -28.01 14.63
N VAL A 31 11.78 -27.37 14.31
CA VAL A 31 11.63 -26.39 13.24
C VAL A 31 11.09 -25.09 13.82
N HIS A 32 11.73 -23.98 13.49
CA HIS A 32 11.29 -22.66 13.93
C HIS A 32 10.42 -22.00 12.86
N TYR A 33 9.19 -21.67 13.21
CA TYR A 33 8.28 -20.92 12.34
C TYR A 33 8.30 -19.44 12.71
N LYS A 34 8.35 -18.59 11.70
CA LYS A 34 8.12 -17.15 11.84
C LYS A 34 7.27 -16.65 10.67
N ILE A 35 5.99 -16.39 10.93
CA ILE A 35 4.99 -16.02 9.94
C ILE A 35 4.48 -14.61 10.23
N PHE A 36 4.42 -13.82 9.17
CA PHE A 36 3.92 -12.47 9.13
C PHE A 36 2.62 -12.40 8.33
N GLU A 37 1.73 -11.51 8.75
CA GLU A 37 0.58 -11.06 7.98
C GLU A 37 0.89 -9.72 7.31
N ALA A 38 0.82 -9.67 5.99
CA ALA A 38 1.03 -8.45 5.23
C ALA A 38 -0.16 -7.47 5.34
N ASN A 39 0.14 -6.19 5.15
CA ASN A 39 -0.88 -5.12 5.12
C ASN A 39 -1.71 -5.12 3.81
N GLU A 40 -1.14 -5.71 2.76
CA GLU A 40 -1.70 -5.83 1.41
C GLU A 40 -1.58 -7.28 0.91
N GLN A 41 -2.43 -7.65 -0.06
CA GLN A 41 -2.35 -8.97 -0.67
C GLN A 41 -1.07 -9.06 -1.51
N LEU A 42 -0.31 -10.14 -1.32
CA LEU A 42 0.95 -10.34 -2.01
C LEU A 42 0.77 -11.22 -3.25
N ASP A 43 1.75 -11.16 -4.14
CA ASP A 43 1.81 -12.01 -5.31
C ASP A 43 2.12 -13.46 -4.93
N THR A 44 1.45 -14.40 -5.59
CA THR A 44 1.59 -15.84 -5.35
C THR A 44 3.03 -16.35 -5.53
N PRO A 45 3.51 -17.28 -4.69
CA PRO A 45 4.86 -17.87 -4.81
C PRO A 45 5.05 -18.67 -6.10
N ARG A 46 3.97 -18.96 -6.84
CA ARG A 46 4.06 -19.57 -8.18
C ARG A 46 4.68 -18.65 -9.23
N ASN A 47 4.70 -17.35 -8.95
CA ASN A 47 5.47 -16.39 -9.73
C ASN A 47 6.92 -16.35 -9.21
N SER A 48 7.91 -16.29 -10.10
CA SER A 48 9.34 -16.20 -9.75
C SER A 48 9.68 -14.99 -8.86
N TYR A 49 8.80 -13.99 -8.81
CA TYR A 49 8.93 -12.79 -7.97
C TYR A 49 7.82 -12.69 -6.90
N GLY A 50 7.11 -13.79 -6.65
CA GLY A 50 6.05 -13.88 -5.65
C GLY A 50 6.56 -13.52 -4.26
N ARG A 51 5.85 -12.63 -3.56
CA ARG A 51 6.22 -12.17 -2.21
C ARG A 51 5.48 -12.92 -1.11
N ALA A 52 4.38 -13.60 -1.44
CA ALA A 52 3.70 -14.48 -0.50
C ALA A 52 4.48 -15.80 -0.32
N GLY A 53 4.23 -16.48 0.80
CA GLY A 53 4.77 -17.80 1.09
C GLY A 53 5.82 -17.83 2.18
N LEU A 54 6.07 -19.05 2.64
CA LEU A 54 7.01 -19.35 3.71
C LEU A 54 8.30 -19.86 3.09
N LEU A 55 9.39 -19.10 3.30
CA LEU A 55 10.73 -19.48 2.88
C LEU A 55 11.21 -20.62 3.77
N ILE A 56 11.33 -21.81 3.20
CA ILE A 56 11.91 -22.95 3.90
C ILE A 56 13.43 -22.84 3.78
N ARG A 57 14.10 -22.72 4.91
CA ARG A 57 15.55 -22.53 4.94
C ARG A 57 16.25 -23.47 5.93
N THR A 58 17.48 -23.81 5.59
CA THR A 58 18.40 -24.53 6.47
C THR A 58 19.73 -23.80 6.47
N GLU A 59 20.24 -23.43 7.66
CA GLU A 59 21.40 -22.55 7.80
C GLU A 59 21.27 -21.29 6.92
N ASN A 60 22.14 -21.14 5.92
CA ASN A 60 22.18 -20.02 4.98
C ASN A 60 21.57 -20.34 3.60
N ALA A 61 20.92 -21.50 3.45
CA ALA A 61 20.31 -21.93 2.19
C ALA A 61 18.78 -21.81 2.26
N ILE A 62 18.20 -21.12 1.28
CA ILE A 62 16.76 -21.15 1.02
C ILE A 62 16.51 -22.30 0.04
N LEU A 63 15.61 -23.20 0.41
CA LEU A 63 15.30 -24.39 -0.38
C LEU A 63 14.04 -24.22 -1.21
N GLU A 64 13.03 -23.54 -0.67
CA GLU A 64 11.71 -23.46 -1.27
C GLU A 64 10.96 -22.20 -0.78
N ASN A 65 9.97 -21.74 -1.55
CA ASN A 65 8.96 -20.78 -1.12
C ASN A 65 7.57 -21.31 -1.49
N GLN A 66 6.69 -21.51 -0.51
CA GLN A 66 5.35 -22.06 -0.77
C GLN A 66 4.31 -21.67 0.28
N LEU A 67 3.04 -21.99 -0.01
CA LEU A 67 1.90 -21.80 0.88
C LEU A 67 1.16 -23.11 1.16
N PHE A 68 1.79 -24.27 0.95
CA PHE A 68 1.27 -25.58 1.34
C PHE A 68 -0.20 -25.84 0.89
N GLY A 69 -0.52 -25.41 -0.34
CA GLY A 69 -1.85 -25.54 -0.95
C GLY A 69 -2.73 -24.30 -0.88
N PHE A 70 -2.27 -23.22 -0.24
CA PHE A 70 -2.98 -21.93 -0.17
C PHE A 70 -2.51 -20.91 -1.22
N GLU A 71 -1.77 -21.33 -2.25
CA GLU A 71 -1.18 -20.42 -3.27
C GLU A 71 -2.23 -19.72 -4.15
N THR A 72 -3.47 -20.22 -4.15
CA THR A 72 -4.60 -19.67 -4.91
C THR A 72 -5.69 -19.09 -4.01
N ASP A 73 -5.56 -19.16 -2.68
CA ASP A 73 -6.53 -18.58 -1.75
C ASP A 73 -6.18 -17.09 -1.54
N PRO A 74 -7.07 -16.14 -1.90
CA PRO A 74 -6.81 -14.71 -1.69
C PRO A 74 -6.44 -14.34 -0.26
N ASN A 75 -6.95 -15.09 0.74
CA ASN A 75 -6.63 -14.87 2.15
C ASN A 75 -5.29 -15.50 2.55
N GLY A 76 -4.89 -16.59 1.88
CA GLY A 76 -3.57 -17.21 2.07
C GLY A 76 -2.43 -16.32 1.55
N LEU A 77 -2.71 -15.54 0.50
CA LEU A 77 -1.74 -14.63 -0.15
C LEU A 77 -1.31 -13.43 0.69
N TYR A 78 -1.78 -13.30 1.92
CA TYR A 78 -1.29 -12.29 2.86
C TYR A 78 -0.18 -12.80 3.77
N PHE A 79 0.08 -14.11 3.78
CA PHE A 79 1.08 -14.69 4.66
C PHE A 79 2.42 -14.79 3.97
N PHE A 80 3.45 -14.34 4.68
CA PHE A 80 4.84 -14.49 4.27
C PHE A 80 5.70 -14.76 5.50
N GLY A 81 6.89 -15.31 5.31
CA GLY A 81 7.80 -15.55 6.44
C GLY A 81 8.81 -16.63 6.15
N GLU A 82 9.23 -17.31 7.20
CA GLU A 82 10.26 -18.33 7.13
C GLU A 82 9.99 -19.52 8.04
N ILE A 83 10.52 -20.66 7.61
CA ILE A 83 10.55 -21.92 8.32
C ILE A 83 12.01 -22.36 8.39
N ILE A 84 12.60 -22.35 9.57
CA ILE A 84 14.01 -22.68 9.79
C ILE A 84 14.11 -24.16 10.19
N CYS A 85 14.72 -24.94 9.31
CA CYS A 85 14.84 -26.39 9.41
C CYS A 85 16.32 -26.80 9.55
N PRO A 86 16.95 -26.67 10.73
CA PRO A 86 18.36 -27.04 10.93
C PRO A 86 18.62 -28.54 10.70
N GLY A 87 17.62 -29.40 10.93
CA GLY A 87 17.70 -30.84 10.71
C GLY A 87 18.07 -31.26 9.29
N ILE A 88 17.73 -30.44 8.27
CA ILE A 88 18.05 -30.76 6.87
C ILE A 88 19.56 -30.77 6.63
N ALA A 89 20.28 -29.72 7.04
CA ALA A 89 21.74 -29.66 6.89
C ALA A 89 22.44 -30.80 7.66
N LYS A 90 21.91 -31.15 8.83
CA LYS A 90 22.41 -32.27 9.64
C LYS A 90 22.21 -33.61 8.94
N ALA A 91 21.04 -33.86 8.36
CA ALA A 91 20.74 -35.09 7.62
C ALA A 91 21.69 -35.28 6.42
N ILE A 92 21.85 -34.22 5.61
CA ILE A 92 22.76 -34.23 4.45
C ILE A 92 24.21 -34.53 4.87
N ARG A 93 24.72 -33.87 5.92
CA ARG A 93 26.07 -34.12 6.43
C ARG A 93 26.26 -35.54 6.99
N SER A 94 25.17 -36.16 7.44
CA SER A 94 25.15 -37.52 7.96
C SER A 94 24.96 -38.58 6.86
N GLY A 95 24.86 -38.15 5.59
CA GLY A 95 24.76 -39.03 4.42
C GLY A 95 23.35 -39.26 3.89
N ASP A 96 22.32 -38.65 4.49
CA ASP A 96 20.95 -38.70 3.96
C ASP A 96 20.72 -37.54 2.98
N GLU A 97 21.10 -37.78 1.73
CA GLU A 97 20.86 -36.84 0.64
C GLU A 97 19.42 -36.91 0.10
N SER A 98 18.62 -37.89 0.54
CA SER A 98 17.26 -38.11 0.02
C SER A 98 16.23 -37.09 0.52
N ILE A 99 16.58 -36.30 1.54
CA ILE A 99 15.74 -35.23 2.08
C ILE A 99 15.58 -34.04 1.11
N VAL A 100 16.47 -33.90 0.13
CA VAL A 100 16.41 -32.89 -0.94
C VAL A 100 16.31 -33.56 -2.30
N ASN A 101 15.68 -32.90 -3.28
CA ASN A 101 15.59 -33.45 -4.63
C ASN A 101 16.98 -33.62 -5.26
N LEU A 102 17.11 -34.59 -6.18
CA LEU A 102 18.38 -34.88 -6.89
C LEU A 102 18.96 -33.69 -7.64
N ASN A 103 18.10 -32.79 -8.13
CA ASN A 103 18.49 -31.54 -8.79
C ASN A 103 18.82 -30.40 -7.81
N ARG A 104 18.72 -30.66 -6.49
CA ARG A 104 18.86 -29.69 -5.39
C ARG A 104 17.96 -28.46 -5.54
N GLY A 105 16.84 -28.62 -6.24
CA GLY A 105 15.88 -27.55 -6.53
C GLY A 105 14.82 -27.35 -5.45
N GLY A 106 14.89 -28.09 -4.34
CA GLY A 106 13.91 -28.03 -3.26
C GLY A 106 13.94 -29.28 -2.38
N LEU A 107 12.99 -29.35 -1.45
CA LEU A 107 12.79 -30.52 -0.59
C LEU A 107 12.22 -31.71 -1.39
N ASP A 108 12.61 -32.93 -1.03
CA ASP A 108 11.88 -34.11 -1.50
C ASP A 108 10.63 -34.31 -0.64
N TRP A 109 9.48 -33.95 -1.20
CA TRP A 109 8.17 -34.07 -0.55
C TRP A 109 7.72 -35.51 -0.32
N ARG A 110 8.42 -36.50 -0.89
CA ARG A 110 8.18 -37.93 -0.62
C ARG A 110 8.92 -38.41 0.62
N HIS A 111 9.95 -37.68 1.07
CA HIS A 111 10.65 -37.96 2.32
C HIS A 111 9.75 -37.70 3.52
N ASP A 112 9.93 -38.46 4.60
CA ASP A 112 9.04 -38.37 5.78
C ASP A 112 9.10 -37.00 6.45
N PHE A 113 10.29 -36.37 6.49
CA PHE A 113 10.42 -34.99 6.93
C PHE A 113 9.56 -34.03 6.09
N GLY A 114 9.59 -34.15 4.76
CA GLY A 114 8.83 -33.30 3.85
C GLY A 114 7.31 -33.46 4.06
N LYS A 115 6.82 -34.70 4.16
CA LYS A 115 5.39 -34.97 4.42
C LYS A 115 4.91 -34.41 5.75
N ASN A 116 5.70 -34.59 6.81
CA ASN A 116 5.31 -34.13 8.14
C ASN A 116 5.42 -32.61 8.25
N LEU A 117 6.40 -31.99 7.59
CA LEU A 117 6.51 -30.54 7.47
C LEU A 117 5.34 -29.94 6.69
N ASP A 118 4.94 -30.57 5.58
CA ASP A 118 3.77 -30.16 4.78
C ASP A 118 2.51 -30.17 5.63
N LYS A 119 2.24 -31.29 6.31
CA LYS A 119 1.09 -31.43 7.20
C LYS A 119 1.07 -30.40 8.33
N ALA A 120 2.20 -30.21 9.03
CA ALA A 120 2.30 -29.24 10.12
C ALA A 120 2.05 -27.81 9.63
N SER A 121 2.70 -27.43 8.52
CA SER A 121 2.58 -26.09 7.94
C SER A 121 1.18 -25.81 7.41
N LYS A 122 0.56 -26.80 6.78
CA LYS A 122 -0.83 -26.71 6.28
C LYS A 122 -1.81 -26.46 7.42
N ASN A 123 -1.70 -27.16 8.54
CA ASN A 123 -2.58 -26.95 9.70
C ASN A 123 -2.45 -25.54 10.28
N ILE A 124 -1.23 -25.01 10.36
CA ILE A 124 -0.97 -23.63 10.83
C ILE A 124 -1.59 -22.63 9.87
N LEU A 125 -1.32 -22.76 8.58
CA LEU A 125 -1.85 -21.85 7.56
C LEU A 125 -3.37 -21.95 7.43
N GLU A 126 -3.98 -23.12 7.66
CA GLU A 126 -5.42 -23.30 7.64
C GLU A 126 -6.11 -22.47 8.74
N ASP A 127 -5.60 -22.54 9.98
CA ASP A 127 -6.11 -21.74 11.10
C ASP A 127 -5.95 -20.23 10.85
N LEU A 128 -4.78 -19.81 10.38
CA LEU A 128 -4.49 -18.40 10.07
C LEU A 128 -5.39 -17.88 8.94
N THR A 129 -5.54 -18.66 7.87
CA THR A 129 -6.40 -18.31 6.72
C THR A 129 -7.86 -18.25 7.13
N LYS A 130 -8.32 -19.16 7.99
CA LYS A 130 -9.69 -19.17 8.52
C LYS A 130 -9.96 -17.91 9.34
N LYS A 131 -9.08 -17.57 10.29
CA LYS A 131 -9.18 -16.34 11.09
C LYS A 131 -9.24 -15.10 10.21
N ARG A 132 -8.43 -15.05 9.16
CA ARG A 132 -8.44 -13.94 8.20
C ARG A 132 -9.76 -13.86 7.43
N LYS A 133 -10.28 -15.00 6.94
CA LYS A 133 -11.59 -15.05 6.27
C LYS A 133 -12.72 -14.54 7.17
N GLU A 134 -12.69 -14.90 8.45
CA GLU A 134 -13.66 -14.45 9.44
C GLU A 134 -13.54 -12.93 9.66
N LYS A 135 -12.32 -12.38 9.79
CA LYS A 135 -12.10 -10.93 9.84
C LYS A 135 -12.64 -10.20 8.60
N THR A 136 -12.35 -10.71 7.40
CA THR A 136 -12.84 -10.10 6.14
C THR A 136 -14.36 -10.10 6.08
N LYS A 137 -15.01 -11.22 6.43
CA LYS A 137 -16.47 -11.32 6.47
C LYS A 137 -17.08 -10.38 7.52
N ALA A 138 -16.52 -10.34 8.72
CA ALA A 138 -16.96 -9.43 9.77
C ALA A 138 -16.90 -7.98 9.28
N ASN A 139 -15.83 -7.59 8.58
CA ASN A 139 -15.70 -6.26 8.00
C ASN A 139 -16.73 -5.96 6.90
N GLU A 140 -17.06 -6.94 6.06
CA GLU A 140 -18.10 -6.81 5.02
C GLU A 140 -19.51 -6.71 5.60
N GLU A 141 -19.75 -7.30 6.77
CA GLU A 141 -21.06 -7.31 7.44
C GLU A 141 -21.35 -6.01 8.22
N ILE A 142 -20.33 -5.21 8.54
CA ILE A 142 -20.53 -3.92 9.22
C ILE A 142 -21.24 -2.95 8.27
N LYS A 143 -22.52 -2.71 8.55
CA LYS A 143 -23.32 -1.73 7.84
C LYS A 143 -23.26 -0.40 8.56
N ILE A 144 -22.66 0.58 7.90
CA ILE A 144 -22.80 1.99 8.28
C ILE A 144 -24.21 2.43 7.89
N ASP A 145 -24.87 3.20 8.76
CA ASP A 145 -26.16 3.78 8.43
C ASP A 145 -26.07 4.82 7.28
N GLU A 146 -27.19 5.05 6.60
CA GLU A 146 -27.23 5.92 5.42
C GLU A 146 -26.90 7.40 5.73
N PRO A 147 -27.35 8.02 6.85
CA PRO A 147 -26.95 9.38 7.22
C PRO A 147 -25.44 9.55 7.43
N LEU A 148 -24.82 8.62 8.16
CA LEU A 148 -23.38 8.62 8.43
C LEU A 148 -22.59 8.35 7.15
N GLU A 149 -23.02 7.38 6.32
CA GLU A 149 -22.40 7.11 5.02
C GLU A 149 -22.39 8.38 4.14
N LYS A 150 -23.49 9.12 4.08
CA LYS A 150 -23.56 10.42 3.36
C LYS A 150 -22.62 11.47 3.94
N MET A 151 -22.43 11.51 5.26
CA MET A 151 -21.45 12.42 5.89
C MET A 151 -20.02 12.03 5.48
N LEU A 152 -19.70 10.73 5.54
CA LEU A 152 -18.40 10.20 5.17
C LEU A 152 -18.10 10.43 3.67
N ASP A 153 -19.10 10.30 2.80
CA ASP A 153 -18.96 10.63 1.37
C ASP A 153 -18.65 12.12 1.14
N LYS A 154 -19.32 13.01 1.88
CA LYS A 154 -19.02 14.46 1.83
C LYS A 154 -17.60 14.73 2.31
N LEU A 155 -17.16 14.04 3.36
CA LEU A 155 -15.79 14.14 3.88
C LEU A 155 -14.77 13.64 2.85
N CYS A 156 -14.97 12.45 2.27
CA CYS A 156 -14.13 11.92 1.20
C CYS A 156 -14.00 12.91 0.04
N LYS A 157 -15.12 13.53 -0.37
CA LYS A 157 -15.12 14.56 -1.41
C LYS A 157 -14.31 15.79 -1.01
N ALA A 158 -14.56 16.34 0.18
CA ALA A 158 -13.87 17.53 0.68
C ALA A 158 -12.36 17.30 0.86
N LEU A 159 -11.97 16.15 1.43
CA LEU A 159 -10.58 15.71 1.54
C LEU A 159 -9.97 15.46 0.17
N GLY A 160 -10.74 14.92 -0.77
CA GLY A 160 -10.32 14.70 -2.15
C GLY A 160 -9.99 16.01 -2.85
N ASP A 161 -10.84 17.02 -2.69
CA ASP A 161 -10.63 18.35 -3.27
C ASP A 161 -9.44 19.07 -2.61
N LEU A 162 -9.30 18.99 -1.28
CA LEU A 162 -8.10 19.48 -0.58
C LEU A 162 -6.83 18.78 -1.04
N ALA A 163 -6.86 17.45 -1.19
CA ALA A 163 -5.71 16.70 -1.65
C ALA A 163 -5.37 17.04 -3.10
N LYS A 164 -6.36 17.36 -3.95
CA LYS A 164 -6.07 17.89 -5.28
C LYS A 164 -5.36 19.23 -5.17
N ASP A 165 -5.82 20.16 -4.35
CA ASP A 165 -5.11 21.43 -4.17
C ASP A 165 -3.66 21.23 -3.68
N GLU A 166 -3.42 20.21 -2.85
CA GLU A 166 -2.07 19.89 -2.35
C GLU A 166 -1.21 19.06 -3.33
N LEU A 167 -1.82 18.25 -4.20
CA LEU A 167 -1.15 17.23 -5.03
C LEU A 167 -1.25 17.49 -6.56
N GLU A 168 -2.20 18.33 -7.02
CA GLU A 168 -2.51 18.69 -8.42
C GLU A 168 -1.96 20.09 -8.87
N GLU A 169 -2.41 20.53 -10.05
CA GLU A 169 -1.69 21.00 -11.26
C GLU A 169 -1.09 22.42 -11.27
N THR A 170 -0.72 23.00 -10.13
CA THR A 170 0.08 24.24 -10.19
C THR A 170 1.54 23.92 -10.51
N GLU A 171 2.13 24.65 -11.44
CA GLU A 171 3.59 24.59 -11.62
C GLU A 171 4.24 24.93 -10.28
N PRO A 172 5.12 24.06 -9.75
CA PRO A 172 5.79 24.34 -8.50
C PRO A 172 6.57 25.65 -8.63
N THR A 173 6.50 26.47 -7.59
CA THR A 173 7.30 27.68 -7.49
C THR A 173 8.77 27.32 -7.29
N PRO A 174 9.73 28.20 -7.66
CA PRO A 174 11.16 27.90 -7.55
C PRO A 174 11.60 27.40 -6.17
N GLY A 175 11.02 27.94 -5.09
CA GLY A 175 11.36 27.55 -3.73
C GLY A 175 10.90 26.14 -3.33
N GLU A 176 9.95 25.56 -4.06
CA GLU A 176 9.43 24.20 -3.84
C GLU A 176 10.25 23.13 -4.57
N ILE A 177 10.99 23.52 -5.61
CA ILE A 177 11.82 22.61 -6.42
C ILE A 177 13.22 22.56 -5.81
N GLN A 178 13.35 21.87 -4.68
CA GLN A 178 14.65 21.67 -4.03
C GLN A 178 15.30 20.33 -4.40
N SER A 179 14.52 19.39 -4.91
CA SER A 179 14.94 18.05 -5.32
C SER A 179 14.37 17.69 -6.69
N PHE A 180 14.80 16.54 -7.23
CA PHE A 180 14.13 15.93 -8.37
C PHE A 180 12.71 15.50 -7.98
N MET A 181 11.70 15.95 -8.74
CA MET A 181 10.30 15.72 -8.41
C MET A 181 9.41 15.56 -9.64
N MET A 182 8.22 14.99 -9.44
CA MET A 182 7.21 14.76 -10.49
C MET A 182 5.89 15.43 -10.10
N ARG A 183 5.17 16.01 -11.07
CA ARG A 183 3.85 16.62 -10.89
C ARG A 183 2.89 16.26 -12.03
N PRO A 184 1.58 16.11 -11.76
CA PRO A 184 0.99 15.99 -10.42
C PRO A 184 1.48 14.71 -9.72
N LEU A 185 1.38 14.68 -8.38
CA LEU A 185 1.76 13.50 -7.59
C LEU A 185 0.71 12.38 -7.67
N VAL A 186 -0.53 12.75 -8.00
CA VAL A 186 -1.63 11.82 -8.29
C VAL A 186 -2.34 12.30 -9.56
N ALA A 187 -2.52 11.40 -10.52
CA ALA A 187 -3.17 11.67 -11.79
C ALA A 187 -4.35 10.70 -12.01
N ASN A 188 -5.57 11.24 -12.04
CA ASN A 188 -6.75 10.49 -12.46
C ASN A 188 -6.96 10.65 -13.98
N ILE A 189 -7.11 9.54 -14.68
CA ILE A 189 -7.18 9.49 -16.15
C ILE A 189 -8.37 8.64 -16.56
N GLU A 190 -9.07 9.01 -17.63
CA GLU A 190 -10.12 8.17 -18.21
C GLU A 190 -9.49 7.11 -19.15
N PRO A 191 -10.15 5.96 -19.37
CA PRO A 191 -9.60 4.93 -20.25
C PRO A 191 -9.38 5.48 -21.66
N SER A 192 -8.26 5.11 -22.27
CA SER A 192 -7.82 5.57 -23.60
C SER A 192 -7.61 7.08 -23.75
N THR A 193 -7.57 7.84 -22.64
CA THR A 193 -7.16 9.25 -22.64
C THR A 193 -5.71 9.41 -22.20
N PHE A 194 -5.07 10.50 -22.63
CA PHE A 194 -3.71 10.83 -22.22
C PHE A 194 -3.73 11.94 -21.19
N LYS A 195 -2.95 11.78 -20.12
CA LYS A 195 -2.64 12.86 -19.17
C LYS A 195 -1.14 13.14 -19.18
N SER A 196 -0.79 14.42 -19.08
CA SER A 196 0.61 14.86 -19.04
C SER A 196 1.10 14.90 -17.59
N LEU A 197 2.28 14.33 -17.34
CA LEU A 197 3.04 14.53 -16.10
C LEU A 197 4.31 15.32 -16.44
N SER A 198 4.73 16.18 -15.53
CA SER A 198 5.96 16.96 -15.62
C SER A 198 6.97 16.50 -14.58
N VAL A 199 8.24 16.51 -14.94
CA VAL A 199 9.36 16.32 -14.02
C VAL A 199 10.13 17.62 -13.90
N TYR A 200 10.65 17.89 -12.71
CA TYR A 200 11.41 19.09 -12.39
C TYR A 200 12.68 18.71 -11.65
N ALA A 201 13.78 19.42 -11.92
CA ALA A 201 15.03 19.30 -11.20
C ALA A 201 15.74 20.66 -11.16
N PRO A 202 16.39 21.03 -10.04
CA PRO A 202 17.38 22.10 -10.03
C PRO A 202 18.54 21.79 -10.98
N GLU A 203 19.06 22.80 -11.67
CA GLU A 203 20.20 22.69 -12.61
C GLU A 203 21.44 22.10 -11.91
N TYR A 204 21.71 22.51 -10.66
CA TYR A 204 22.84 21.97 -9.91
C TYR A 204 22.75 20.46 -9.64
N LEU A 205 21.54 19.89 -9.44
CA LEU A 205 21.37 18.45 -9.26
C LEU A 205 21.57 17.69 -10.57
N VAL A 206 21.07 18.26 -11.68
CA VAL A 206 21.26 17.70 -13.02
C VAL A 206 22.75 17.65 -13.38
N ASP A 207 23.50 18.71 -13.04
CA ASP A 207 24.94 18.79 -13.28
C ASP A 207 25.71 17.78 -12.41
N GLN A 208 25.29 17.56 -11.15
CA GLN A 208 25.87 16.54 -10.26
C GLN A 208 25.64 15.10 -10.77
N GLU A 209 24.44 14.81 -11.27
CA GLU A 209 24.10 13.49 -11.83
C GLU A 209 24.73 13.25 -13.22
N GLY A 210 25.22 14.31 -13.87
CA GLY A 210 25.89 14.22 -15.17
C GLY A 210 24.97 13.82 -16.33
N THR A 211 23.65 13.87 -16.15
CA THR A 211 22.66 13.51 -17.18
C THR A 211 21.43 14.40 -17.11
N ARG A 212 20.85 14.70 -18.28
CA ARG A 212 19.55 15.38 -18.43
C ARG A 212 18.42 14.42 -18.80
N VAL A 213 18.73 13.15 -19.00
CA VAL A 213 17.77 12.15 -19.44
C VAL A 213 17.11 11.54 -18.22
N VAL A 214 15.79 11.59 -18.19
CA VAL A 214 14.95 10.95 -17.17
C VAL A 214 14.34 9.69 -17.76
N SER A 215 14.64 8.54 -17.17
CA SER A 215 13.98 7.27 -17.51
C SER A 215 12.69 7.12 -16.70
N VAL A 216 11.57 6.83 -17.35
CA VAL A 216 10.25 6.70 -16.73
C VAL A 216 9.69 5.31 -16.94
N VAL A 217 9.25 4.67 -15.85
CA VAL A 217 8.66 3.32 -15.85
C VAL A 217 7.36 3.28 -15.06
N SER A 218 6.49 2.32 -15.39
CA SER A 218 5.21 2.08 -14.73
C SER A 218 5.27 0.76 -13.96
N SER A 219 4.69 0.71 -12.76
CA SER A 219 4.54 -0.54 -12.01
C SER A 219 3.39 -1.43 -12.52
N ASN A 220 2.61 -0.97 -13.49
CA ASN A 220 1.46 -1.68 -14.06
C ASN A 220 1.47 -1.59 -15.59
N ASN A 221 1.40 -2.74 -16.27
CA ASN A 221 1.40 -2.86 -17.73
C ASN A 221 0.10 -2.36 -18.39
N ASN A 222 -0.96 -2.13 -17.62
CA ASN A 222 -2.21 -1.51 -18.08
C ASN A 222 -2.12 0.01 -18.19
N ILE A 223 -1.02 0.61 -17.73
CA ILE A 223 -0.70 2.03 -17.90
C ILE A 223 0.51 2.18 -18.83
N VAL A 224 0.29 2.85 -19.96
CA VAL A 224 1.26 3.03 -21.02
C VAL A 224 1.91 4.41 -20.87
N ILE A 225 3.24 4.44 -20.91
CA ILE A 225 4.03 5.67 -20.95
C ILE A 225 4.36 5.96 -22.41
N GLY A 226 4.03 7.16 -22.89
CA GLY A 226 4.24 7.55 -24.28
C GLY A 226 5.72 7.62 -24.67
N GLU A 227 6.55 8.17 -23.78
CA GLU A 227 8.00 8.26 -23.97
C GLU A 227 8.71 7.89 -22.67
N GLN A 228 9.50 6.81 -22.70
CA GLN A 228 10.18 6.28 -21.51
C GLN A 228 11.48 7.01 -21.18
N ASN A 229 12.07 7.75 -22.12
CA ASN A 229 13.27 8.54 -21.88
C ASN A 229 13.01 9.97 -22.34
N ILE A 230 12.87 10.88 -21.39
CA ILE A 230 12.61 12.29 -21.68
C ILE A 230 13.82 13.13 -21.30
N THR A 231 14.08 14.19 -22.06
CA THR A 231 15.20 15.10 -21.79
C THR A 231 14.69 16.34 -21.05
N LEU A 232 15.38 16.71 -19.97
CA LEU A 232 15.14 17.93 -19.22
C LEU A 232 15.62 19.16 -19.99
N GLU A 233 14.75 20.16 -20.13
CA GLU A 233 15.03 21.45 -20.77
C GLU A 233 14.96 22.59 -19.75
N LYS A 234 15.62 23.71 -20.04
CA LYS A 234 15.57 24.88 -19.15
C LYS A 234 14.14 25.40 -18.99
N HIS A 235 13.73 25.67 -17.75
CA HIS A 235 12.42 26.21 -17.48
C HIS A 235 12.29 27.62 -18.06
N LYS A 236 11.20 27.90 -18.78
CA LYS A 236 10.99 29.17 -19.51
C LYS A 236 10.98 30.40 -18.60
N LYS A 237 10.57 30.24 -17.34
CA LYS A 237 10.37 31.33 -16.37
C LYS A 237 11.36 31.36 -15.22
N TYR A 238 12.03 30.24 -14.93
CA TYR A 238 12.78 30.07 -13.68
C TYR A 238 14.22 29.66 -14.02
N SER A 239 15.17 30.57 -13.79
CA SER A 239 16.59 30.29 -13.97
C SER A 239 17.05 29.24 -12.96
N GLY A 240 17.91 28.30 -13.38
CA GLY A 240 18.43 27.25 -12.51
C GLY A 240 17.47 26.08 -12.28
N ILE A 241 16.37 25.98 -13.03
CA ILE A 241 15.42 24.87 -12.97
C ILE A 241 15.27 24.27 -14.36
N LEU A 242 15.28 22.95 -14.44
CA LEU A 242 14.94 22.21 -15.64
C LEU A 242 13.61 21.49 -15.49
N LYS A 243 12.91 21.34 -16.60
CA LYS A 243 11.60 20.70 -16.72
C LYS A 243 11.52 19.85 -17.98
N SER A 244 10.80 18.75 -17.88
CA SER A 244 10.28 18.02 -19.04
C SER A 244 8.87 17.52 -18.75
N ALA A 245 8.18 17.03 -19.77
CA ALA A 245 6.87 16.44 -19.61
C ALA A 245 6.72 15.19 -20.48
N PHE A 246 5.94 14.23 -20.00
CA PHE A 246 5.63 12.99 -20.69
C PHE A 246 4.15 12.66 -20.54
N LYS A 247 3.63 11.86 -21.47
CA LYS A 247 2.23 11.44 -21.46
C LYS A 247 2.10 10.03 -20.90
N VAL A 248 1.03 9.82 -20.14
CA VAL A 248 0.59 8.49 -19.71
C VAL A 248 -0.85 8.27 -20.15
N SER A 249 -1.18 7.03 -20.47
CA SER A 249 -2.55 6.61 -20.78
C SER A 249 -2.87 5.28 -20.13
N GLY A 250 -4.16 5.04 -19.95
CA GLY A 250 -4.67 3.85 -19.30
C GLY A 250 -5.55 3.00 -20.21
N LYS A 251 -5.46 1.67 -20.10
CA LYS A 251 -6.28 0.73 -20.90
C LYS A 251 -7.62 0.39 -20.25
N GLU A 252 -7.61 0.08 -18.96
CA GLU A 252 -8.75 -0.53 -18.25
C GLU A 252 -9.13 0.27 -17.00
N GLU A 253 -10.42 0.43 -16.74
CA GLU A 253 -10.93 1.12 -15.56
C GLU A 253 -10.54 0.38 -14.25
N GLY A 254 -10.34 1.13 -13.17
CA GLY A 254 -10.06 0.60 -11.84
C GLY A 254 -8.57 0.27 -11.60
N GLN A 255 -7.73 0.39 -12.62
CA GLN A 255 -6.30 0.14 -12.50
C GLN A 255 -5.58 1.30 -11.82
N VAL A 256 -4.57 0.96 -11.02
CA VAL A 256 -3.66 1.91 -10.37
C VAL A 256 -2.21 1.54 -10.73
N SER A 257 -1.36 2.53 -10.92
CA SER A 257 0.08 2.35 -11.11
C SER A 257 0.88 3.41 -10.38
N THR A 258 2.08 3.04 -9.94
CA THR A 258 3.12 4.00 -9.57
C THR A 258 4.03 4.21 -10.77
N ILE A 259 4.08 5.45 -11.26
CA ILE A 259 5.04 5.91 -12.24
C ILE A 259 6.30 6.34 -11.51
N THR A 260 7.45 5.82 -11.94
CA THR A 260 8.76 6.13 -11.37
C THR A 260 9.63 6.79 -12.43
N GLY A 261 10.05 8.03 -12.19
CA GLY A 261 11.09 8.72 -12.95
C GLY A 261 12.45 8.57 -12.26
N LYS A 262 13.52 8.37 -13.03
CA LYS A 262 14.90 8.35 -12.53
C LYS A 262 15.77 9.34 -13.31
N LEU A 263 16.49 10.18 -12.59
CA LEU A 263 17.50 11.10 -13.11
C LEU A 263 18.84 10.74 -12.47
N GLY A 264 19.66 9.95 -13.18
CA GLY A 264 20.85 9.35 -12.59
C GLY A 264 20.48 8.49 -11.38
N SER A 265 20.95 8.90 -10.20
CA SER A 265 20.69 8.27 -8.92
C SER A 265 19.37 8.69 -8.25
N LEU A 266 18.81 9.84 -8.64
CA LEU A 266 17.64 10.46 -8.03
C LEU A 266 16.34 9.82 -8.55
N VAL A 267 15.35 9.71 -7.67
CA VAL A 267 14.06 9.08 -7.97
C VAL A 267 12.90 10.01 -7.59
N ALA A 268 11.90 10.08 -8.47
CA ALA A 268 10.64 10.75 -8.20
C ALA A 268 9.47 9.86 -8.66
N THR A 269 8.36 9.87 -7.91
CA THR A 269 7.21 9.01 -8.22
C THR A 269 5.91 9.79 -8.31
N ALA A 270 4.98 9.30 -9.12
CA ALA A 270 3.59 9.75 -9.15
C ALA A 270 2.64 8.55 -9.25
N GLU A 271 1.45 8.66 -8.66
CA GLU A 271 0.42 7.64 -8.78
C GLU A 271 -0.54 7.98 -9.92
N VAL A 272 -0.84 7.00 -10.76
CA VAL A 272 -1.81 7.13 -11.86
C VAL A 272 -2.97 6.17 -11.61
N ARG A 273 -4.20 6.69 -11.70
CA ARG A 273 -5.45 5.94 -11.52
C ARG A 273 -6.31 6.04 -12.76
N ILE A 274 -6.83 4.91 -13.24
CA ILE A 274 -7.79 4.89 -14.34
C ILE A 274 -9.21 4.91 -13.75
N GLY A 275 -9.88 6.05 -13.85
CA GLY A 275 -11.25 6.24 -13.39
C GLY A 275 -12.29 6.04 -14.49
N PRO A 276 -13.60 6.00 -14.15
CA PRO A 276 -14.67 5.85 -15.13
C PRO A 276 -14.70 6.98 -16.17
N GLN A 277 -15.04 6.62 -17.40
CA GLN A 277 -15.27 7.59 -18.48
C GLN A 277 -16.52 8.43 -18.15
N LYS A 278 -16.38 9.76 -18.08
CA LYS A 278 -17.53 10.64 -17.80
C LYS A 278 -18.48 10.69 -19.01
N LYS A 279 -19.49 9.83 -19.02
CA LYS A 279 -20.61 9.96 -19.95
C LYS A 279 -21.36 11.27 -19.67
N GLY A 280 -21.59 12.06 -20.71
CA GLY A 280 -22.32 13.32 -20.64
C GLY A 280 -23.66 13.19 -19.88
N LYS A 281 -23.96 14.22 -19.09
CA LYS A 281 -25.14 14.39 -18.20
C LYS A 281 -26.31 13.43 -18.47
N LYS A 282 -26.60 12.55 -17.50
CA LYS A 282 -27.94 12.27 -16.97
C LYS A 282 -27.82 11.65 -15.57
N HIS A 283 -28.55 12.24 -14.62
CA HIS A 283 -28.66 11.78 -13.24
C HIS A 283 -29.10 10.31 -13.18
N LYS A 284 -28.15 9.40 -12.95
CA LYS A 284 -28.36 8.17 -12.19
C LYS A 284 -27.30 8.18 -11.09
N ARG A 285 -27.72 7.94 -9.84
CA ARG A 285 -26.82 7.81 -8.69
C ARG A 285 -25.72 6.83 -9.08
N LEU A 286 -24.49 7.33 -9.20
CA LEU A 286 -23.30 6.51 -9.33
C LEU A 286 -23.15 5.76 -8.01
N SER A 287 -23.15 4.43 -8.08
CA SER A 287 -22.58 3.59 -7.03
C SER A 287 -21.17 4.08 -6.72
N ALA A 288 -20.84 4.22 -5.44
CA ALA A 288 -19.54 4.61 -4.92
C ALA A 288 -18.41 3.87 -5.65
N GLY A 289 -17.66 4.57 -6.49
CA GLY A 289 -16.65 3.99 -7.36
C GLY A 289 -16.35 4.93 -8.52
N GLY A 290 -15.65 6.03 -8.25
CA GLY A 290 -15.38 7.02 -9.30
C GLY A 290 -14.28 8.02 -8.97
N GLY A 291 -13.02 7.57 -9.03
CA GLY A 291 -11.85 8.40 -9.39
C GLY A 291 -11.38 9.53 -8.45
N GLY A 292 -11.90 9.63 -7.22
CA GLY A 292 -11.39 10.59 -6.22
C GLY A 292 -10.07 10.17 -5.58
N ILE A 293 -9.33 11.12 -4.97
CA ILE A 293 -8.14 10.80 -4.16
C ILE A 293 -8.54 9.95 -2.94
N PHE A 294 -9.62 10.34 -2.28
CA PHE A 294 -10.32 9.57 -1.26
C PHE A 294 -11.71 9.21 -1.78
N THR A 295 -12.13 7.97 -1.57
CA THR A 295 -13.37 7.42 -2.16
C THR A 295 -14.30 6.78 -1.15
N LYS A 296 -13.77 6.26 -0.04
CA LYS A 296 -14.59 5.64 1.02
C LYS A 296 -13.89 5.73 2.37
N VAL A 297 -14.67 5.86 3.43
CA VAL A 297 -14.25 5.56 4.80
C VAL A 297 -15.03 4.34 5.26
N SER A 298 -14.35 3.34 5.83
CA SER A 298 -15.00 2.13 6.33
C SER A 298 -14.42 1.68 7.67
N PRO A 299 -15.21 1.10 8.56
CA PRO A 299 -14.69 0.42 9.73
C PRO A 299 -13.93 -0.84 9.32
N ALA A 300 -12.94 -1.21 10.14
CA ALA A 300 -12.19 -2.44 10.01
C ALA A 300 -11.96 -3.03 11.41
N ILE A 301 -12.29 -4.31 11.58
CA ILE A 301 -12.01 -5.08 12.77
C ILE A 301 -10.62 -5.68 12.65
N ASP A 302 -9.79 -5.35 13.64
CA ASP A 302 -8.57 -6.07 13.96
C ASP A 302 -8.49 -6.16 15.49
N ASP A 303 -8.17 -7.33 16.03
CA ASP A 303 -8.22 -7.55 17.48
C ASP A 303 -7.08 -6.88 18.23
N ASN A 304 -5.97 -6.56 17.54
CA ASN A 304 -4.82 -5.88 18.12
C ASN A 304 -4.24 -4.84 17.15
N PRO A 305 -4.99 -3.78 16.83
CA PRO A 305 -4.56 -2.81 15.83
C PRO A 305 -3.43 -1.95 16.40
N ILE A 306 -2.29 -1.95 15.71
CA ILE A 306 -1.11 -1.14 16.08
C ILE A 306 -1.24 0.33 15.64
N GLN A 307 -2.27 0.65 14.86
CA GLN A 307 -2.55 1.99 14.34
C GLN A 307 -4.05 2.23 14.25
N ARG A 308 -4.46 3.49 14.17
CA ARG A 308 -5.87 3.91 14.17
C ARG A 308 -6.59 3.72 12.84
N PHE A 309 -5.86 3.75 11.75
CA PHE A 309 -6.40 3.64 10.41
C PHE A 309 -5.37 3.07 9.44
N ASN A 310 -5.83 2.64 8.27
CA ASN A 310 -5.00 2.24 7.15
C ASN A 310 -5.51 2.85 5.84
N HIS A 311 -4.61 3.07 4.88
CA HIS A 311 -4.97 3.45 3.52
C HIS A 311 -4.93 2.20 2.64
N LYS A 312 -6.05 1.89 2.01
CA LYS A 312 -6.13 0.83 0.99
C LYS A 312 -6.06 1.42 -0.41
N PRO A 313 -5.65 0.61 -1.42
CA PRO A 313 -5.75 0.98 -2.82
C PRO A 313 -7.15 1.51 -3.18
N GLY A 314 -7.21 2.42 -4.15
CA GLY A 314 -8.48 3.01 -4.58
C GLY A 314 -8.98 4.17 -3.72
N GLY A 315 -8.23 4.62 -2.71
CA GLY A 315 -8.56 5.80 -1.90
C GLY A 315 -9.46 5.51 -0.70
N ILE A 316 -9.47 4.26 -0.22
CA ILE A 316 -10.27 3.83 0.92
C ILE A 316 -9.46 4.06 2.21
N ILE A 317 -10.09 4.69 3.20
CA ILE A 317 -9.57 4.83 4.57
C ILE A 317 -10.29 3.82 5.45
N GLU A 318 -9.57 2.81 5.93
CA GLU A 318 -10.08 1.86 6.92
C GLU A 318 -9.79 2.39 8.33
N ILE A 319 -10.80 2.51 9.19
CA ILE A 319 -10.66 2.90 10.58
C ILE A 319 -10.70 1.64 11.45
N TYR A 320 -9.65 1.38 12.22
CA TYR A 320 -9.57 0.20 13.08
C TYR A 320 -10.42 0.39 14.33
N VAL A 321 -11.62 -0.18 14.34
CA VAL A 321 -12.65 0.13 15.35
C VAL A 321 -12.32 -0.38 16.74
N LYS A 322 -11.46 -1.39 16.86
CA LYS A 322 -10.97 -1.91 18.15
C LYS A 322 -9.73 -1.18 18.69
N PHE A 323 -9.23 -0.12 18.01
CA PHE A 323 -8.08 0.63 18.52
C PHE A 323 -8.45 1.36 19.83
N PRO A 324 -7.57 1.39 20.85
CA PRO A 324 -7.83 2.08 22.11
C PRO A 324 -8.26 3.54 21.90
N GLY A 325 -9.50 3.86 22.31
CA GLY A 325 -10.12 5.17 22.11
C GLY A 325 -11.04 5.26 20.90
N ILE A 326 -10.78 4.54 19.81
CA ILE A 326 -11.76 4.44 18.71
C ILE A 326 -12.97 3.63 19.19
N ASP A 327 -12.72 2.45 19.75
CA ASP A 327 -13.74 1.56 20.30
C ASP A 327 -14.68 2.30 21.28
N LYS A 328 -14.05 3.06 22.19
CA LYS A 328 -14.76 3.84 23.22
C LYS A 328 -15.68 4.93 22.68
N TYR A 329 -15.32 5.59 21.58
CA TYR A 329 -15.99 6.82 21.13
C TYR A 329 -16.74 6.68 19.79
N LEU A 330 -16.38 5.71 18.95
CA LEU A 330 -16.96 5.51 17.62
C LEU A 330 -17.76 4.20 17.49
N GLY A 331 -17.40 3.15 18.23
CA GLY A 331 -18.04 1.83 18.08
C GLY A 331 -17.71 1.14 16.76
N GLU A 332 -18.17 -0.11 16.62
CA GLU A 332 -17.79 -1.00 15.51
C GLU A 332 -18.32 -0.53 14.13
N ASP A 333 -19.45 0.16 14.11
CA ASP A 333 -20.11 0.69 12.91
C ASP A 333 -19.91 2.20 12.71
N LEU A 334 -19.07 2.82 13.55
CA LEU A 334 -18.84 4.26 13.62
C LEU A 334 -20.05 5.08 14.10
N SER A 335 -21.13 4.45 14.59
CA SER A 335 -22.35 5.13 15.10
C SER A 335 -22.09 6.06 16.29
N GLY A 336 -20.96 5.92 16.98
CA GLY A 336 -20.53 6.90 17.98
C GLY A 336 -20.37 8.32 17.41
N ALA A 337 -20.20 8.46 16.09
CA ALA A 337 -20.16 9.75 15.37
C ALA A 337 -21.47 10.57 15.47
N TYR A 338 -22.55 10.02 16.03
CA TYR A 338 -23.74 10.79 16.38
C TYR A 338 -23.53 11.67 17.62
N LYS A 339 -22.61 11.28 18.52
CA LYS A 339 -22.29 12.03 19.74
C LYS A 339 -21.18 13.06 19.47
N LEU A 340 -21.12 14.11 20.29
CA LEU A 340 -20.13 15.17 20.17
C LEU A 340 -18.70 14.63 20.25
N GLU A 341 -18.43 13.74 21.20
CA GLU A 341 -17.12 13.13 21.41
C GLU A 341 -16.71 12.24 20.24
N GLY A 342 -17.67 11.48 19.68
CA GLY A 342 -17.44 10.67 18.49
C GLY A 342 -17.20 11.51 17.24
N LYS A 343 -17.95 12.60 17.04
CA LYS A 343 -17.70 13.58 15.96
C LYS A 343 -16.27 14.12 16.02
N MET A 344 -15.81 14.51 17.21
CA MET A 344 -14.43 14.98 17.41
C MET A 344 -13.41 13.89 17.10
N MET A 345 -13.61 12.67 17.60
CA MET A 345 -12.71 11.53 17.36
C MET A 345 -12.62 11.19 15.86
N LEU A 346 -13.75 11.09 15.17
CA LEU A 346 -13.79 10.84 13.73
C LEU A 346 -13.07 11.94 12.95
N GLY A 347 -13.30 13.21 13.32
CA GLY A 347 -12.63 14.35 12.71
C GLY A 347 -11.11 14.26 12.83
N GLU A 348 -10.59 14.04 14.03
CA GLU A 348 -9.16 13.93 14.27
C GLU A 348 -8.52 12.75 13.53
N ILE A 349 -9.18 11.59 13.47
CA ILE A 349 -8.70 10.43 12.71
C ILE A 349 -8.61 10.75 11.21
N LEU A 350 -9.64 11.39 10.64
CA LEU A 350 -9.67 11.71 9.21
C LEU A 350 -8.70 12.84 8.84
N ILE A 351 -8.53 13.82 9.72
CA ILE A 351 -7.49 14.86 9.60
C ILE A 351 -6.12 14.21 9.58
N GLU A 352 -5.84 13.31 10.53
CA GLU A 352 -4.57 12.60 10.60
C GLU A 352 -4.34 11.73 9.35
N ALA A 353 -5.35 10.97 8.93
CA ALA A 353 -5.29 10.13 7.74
C ALA A 353 -4.95 10.94 6.49
N PHE A 354 -5.66 12.06 6.28
CA PHE A 354 -5.38 13.00 5.21
C PHE A 354 -3.95 13.54 5.27
N CYS A 355 -3.51 14.05 6.42
CA CYS A 355 -2.20 14.67 6.56
C CYS A 355 -1.07 13.66 6.28
N ARG A 356 -1.16 12.46 6.85
CA ARG A 356 -0.19 11.38 6.60
C ARG A 356 -0.18 10.97 5.13
N TYR A 357 -1.35 10.89 4.49
CA TYR A 357 -1.44 10.55 3.07
C TYR A 357 -0.73 11.59 2.20
N VAL A 358 -1.08 12.88 2.35
CA VAL A 358 -0.51 13.96 1.53
C VAL A 358 0.98 14.13 1.79
N ALA A 359 1.43 14.10 3.05
CA ALA A 359 2.85 14.21 3.41
C ALA A 359 3.67 13.07 2.77
N ARG A 360 3.20 11.82 2.85
CA ARG A 360 3.86 10.68 2.21
C ARG A 360 3.89 10.81 0.68
N LYS A 361 2.79 11.26 0.07
CA LYS A 361 2.74 11.48 -1.38
C LYS A 361 3.70 12.58 -1.84
N ARG A 362 4.02 13.54 -0.99
CA ARG A 362 5.06 14.56 -1.23
C ARG A 362 6.49 14.07 -1.00
N GLY A 363 6.68 12.81 -0.63
CA GLY A 363 8.00 12.24 -0.36
C GLY A 363 8.51 12.51 1.06
N ALA A 364 7.71 13.11 1.94
CA ALA A 364 8.06 13.18 3.36
C ALA A 364 7.89 11.77 3.96
N THR A 365 9.02 11.11 4.20
CA THR A 365 9.05 9.78 4.85
C THR A 365 9.36 9.94 6.34
N SER A 366 8.94 8.98 7.16
CA SER A 366 9.23 9.00 8.61
C SER A 366 10.71 8.83 8.95
N SER A 367 11.56 8.49 7.97
CA SER A 367 12.99 8.21 8.16
C SER A 367 13.91 9.32 7.67
N SER A 368 13.45 10.23 6.81
CA SER A 368 14.16 11.45 6.41
C SER A 368 13.63 12.63 7.22
N GLU A 369 14.46 13.19 8.12
CA GLU A 369 14.16 14.36 8.97
C GLU A 369 12.73 14.34 9.53
N ILE A 370 12.51 13.60 10.62
CA ILE A 370 11.23 13.52 11.35
C ILE A 370 10.59 14.90 11.52
N ASP A 371 11.41 15.93 11.75
CA ASP A 371 10.97 17.33 11.90
C ASP A 371 10.30 17.88 10.63
N GLN A 372 10.80 17.56 9.44
CA GLN A 372 10.20 17.96 8.17
C GLN A 372 8.84 17.28 7.95
N PHE A 373 8.75 15.98 8.27
CA PHE A 373 7.49 15.24 8.21
C PHE A 373 6.45 15.81 9.18
N MET A 374 6.85 16.10 10.42
CA MET A 374 5.97 16.69 11.43
C MET A 374 5.54 18.11 11.06
N PHE A 375 6.45 18.92 10.53
CA PHE A 375 6.15 20.26 10.02
C PHE A 375 5.08 20.22 8.91
N GLU A 376 5.22 19.33 7.93
CA GLU A 376 4.23 19.17 6.87
C GLU A 376 2.88 18.68 7.42
N ILE A 377 2.88 17.75 8.38
CA ILE A 377 1.64 17.33 9.05
C ILE A 377 0.95 18.52 9.73
N ASP A 378 1.68 19.34 10.49
CA ASP A 378 1.08 20.48 11.21
C ASP A 378 0.56 21.57 10.26
N ARG A 379 1.29 21.82 9.17
CA ARG A 379 0.84 22.71 8.09
C ARG A 379 -0.47 22.20 7.47
N LEU A 380 -0.52 20.92 7.10
CA LEU A 380 -1.69 20.30 6.48
C LEU A 380 -2.88 20.28 7.45
N ARG A 381 -2.64 19.97 8.73
CA ARG A 381 -3.65 19.97 9.79
C ARG A 381 -4.31 21.34 9.91
N LYS A 382 -3.52 22.42 10.02
CA LYS A 382 -4.05 23.80 10.07
C LYS A 382 -4.95 24.12 8.88
N LYS A 383 -4.64 23.60 7.69
CA LYS A 383 -5.41 23.84 6.46
C LYS A 383 -6.69 22.99 6.39
N CYS A 384 -6.62 21.70 6.74
CA CYS A 384 -7.73 20.77 6.55
C CYS A 384 -8.71 20.71 7.74
N SER A 385 -8.26 21.01 8.97
CA SER A 385 -9.09 20.87 10.18
C SER A 385 -10.41 21.62 10.06
N ARG A 386 -10.38 22.88 9.58
CA ARG A 386 -11.60 23.68 9.41
C ARG A 386 -12.59 22.99 8.47
N THR A 387 -12.13 22.53 7.31
CA THR A 387 -12.99 21.86 6.33
C THR A 387 -13.60 20.57 6.89
N VAL A 388 -12.78 19.74 7.58
CA VAL A 388 -13.27 18.49 8.17
C VAL A 388 -14.30 18.76 9.25
N TYR A 389 -14.01 19.68 10.17
CA TYR A 389 -14.93 20.04 11.25
C TYR A 389 -16.21 20.69 10.73
N ASP A 390 -16.10 21.58 9.74
CA ASP A 390 -17.28 22.19 9.11
C ASP A 390 -18.20 21.09 8.55
N VAL A 391 -17.67 20.09 7.83
CA VAL A 391 -18.50 19.00 7.29
C VAL A 391 -19.13 18.13 8.41
N ILE A 392 -18.35 17.76 9.42
CA ILE A 392 -18.82 16.90 10.53
C ILE A 392 -19.89 17.60 11.37
N PHE A 393 -19.71 18.87 11.69
CA PHE A 393 -20.60 19.61 12.59
C PHE A 393 -21.79 20.24 11.89
N THR A 394 -21.72 20.52 10.59
CA THR A 394 -22.87 21.01 9.81
C THR A 394 -23.75 19.90 9.27
N THR A 395 -23.23 18.68 9.17
CA THR A 395 -24.06 17.53 8.76
C THR A 395 -24.96 17.12 9.92
N ASN A 396 -26.26 17.37 9.74
CA ASN A 396 -27.26 16.96 10.70
C ASN A 396 -27.46 15.43 10.60
N LEU A 397 -26.95 14.72 11.61
CA LEU A 397 -27.15 13.29 11.79
C LEU A 397 -28.45 12.99 12.57
N ASP A 398 -29.12 14.00 13.14
CA ASP A 398 -30.28 13.86 14.02
C ASP A 398 -31.61 13.68 13.26
N LYS A 399 -31.61 12.83 12.24
CA LYS A 399 -32.83 12.30 11.64
C LYS A 399 -32.67 10.80 11.47
N ILE A 400 -33.01 10.05 12.53
CA ILE A 400 -33.60 8.70 12.60
C ILE A 400 -33.33 8.18 14.03
N LEU A 401 -33.90 8.84 15.02
CA LEU A 401 -34.18 8.24 16.33
C LEU A 401 -35.63 8.61 16.66
N ASN A 402 -36.56 8.00 15.92
CA ASN A 402 -37.97 7.89 16.29
C ASN A 402 -38.37 6.43 16.08
#